data_AF-A0A536INS9-F1
#
_entry.id   AF-A0A536INS9-F1
#
_cell.length_a   1.000
_cell.length_b   1.000
_cell.length_c   1.000
_cell.angle_alpha   90.00
_cell.angle_beta   90.00
_cell.angle_gamma   90.00
#
_symmetry.space_group_name_H-M   'P 1'
#
loop_
_entity.id
_entity.type
_entity.pdbx_description
1 polymer ?
#
loop_
_entity_poly.entity_id
_entity_poly.type
_entity_poly.pdbx_seq_one_letter_code
_entity_poly.pdbx_strand_id
1 'polypeptide(L)' 'MSARLAGADTIWMKGSGVGLDEVREEHLVRVDLEGDRLEGWSRRHEEWPIHTELIRARPDVLSVVHTHPKFGIAFAARGL' A
#
# COMPACT_ATOMS: atom_id res chain seq x y z
N MET A 1 -3.23 0.41 2.37
CA MET A 1 -3.42 -1.02 2.05
C MET A 1 -3.16 -1.24 0.56
N SER A 2 -2.56 -2.38 0.21
CA SER A 2 -2.36 -2.80 -1.17
C SER A 2 -2.56 -4.30 -1.33
N ALA A 3 -2.82 -4.73 -2.57
CA ALA A 3 -2.84 -6.13 -2.96
C ALA A 3 -2.29 -6.31 -4.38
N ARG A 4 -1.82 -7.51 -4.69
CA ARG A 4 -1.43 -7.93 -6.04
C ARG A 4 -2.06 -9.27 -6.41
N LEU A 5 -2.14 -9.50 -7.71
CA LEU A 5 -2.32 -10.85 -8.23
C LEU A 5 -1.02 -11.65 -8.01
N ALA A 6 -1.15 -12.97 -7.82
CA ALA A 6 0.00 -13.84 -7.64
C ALA A 6 0.92 -13.77 -8.87
N GLY A 7 2.22 -13.54 -8.63
CA GLY A 7 3.23 -13.41 -9.68
C GLY A 7 3.20 -12.08 -10.44
N ALA A 8 2.34 -11.12 -10.08
CA ALA A 8 2.34 -9.80 -10.71
C ALA A 8 3.40 -8.87 -10.11
N ASP A 9 4.01 -8.07 -10.98
CA ASP A 9 4.94 -6.97 -10.64
C ASP A 9 4.20 -5.63 -10.51
N THR A 10 2.91 -5.67 -10.17
CA THR A 10 2.10 -4.48 -9.94
C THR A 10 1.21 -4.70 -8.74
N ILE A 11 0.86 -3.61 -8.06
CA ILE A 11 -0.04 -3.61 -6.91
C ILE A 11 -1.18 -2.63 -7.15
N TRP A 12 -2.35 -2.99 -6.64
CA TRP A 12 -3.45 -2.07 -6.44
C TRP A 12 -3.39 -1.53 -5.02
N MET A 13 -3.59 -0.23 -4.86
CA MET A 13 -3.64 0.41 -3.55
C MET A 13 -4.73 1.48 -3.51
N LYS A 14 -5.16 1.80 -2.30
CA LYS A 14 -6.04 2.95 -2.06
C LYS A 14 -5.29 4.26 -2.37
N GLY A 15 -5.95 5.15 -3.10
CA GLY A 15 -5.44 6.46 -3.46
C GLY A 15 -5.15 7.37 -2.27
N SER A 16 -4.29 8.36 -2.47
CA SER A 16 -4.01 9.37 -1.46
C SER A 16 -5.21 10.28 -1.23
N GLY A 17 -5.40 10.72 0.02
CA GLY A 17 -6.42 11.70 0.40
C GLY A 17 -7.82 11.14 0.65
N VAL A 18 -8.04 9.84 0.45
CA VAL A 18 -9.34 9.18 0.67
C VAL A 18 -9.36 8.53 2.07
N GLY A 19 -10.47 8.50 2.79
CA GLY A 19 -10.64 7.69 4.00
C GLY A 19 -10.62 6.18 3.70
N LEU A 20 -10.47 5.34 4.72
CA LEU A 20 -10.65 3.88 4.54
C LEU A 20 -12.13 3.50 4.41
N ASP A 21 -12.99 4.23 5.10
CA ASP A 21 -14.45 4.19 5.05
C ASP A 21 -15.04 4.84 3.79
N GLU A 22 -14.27 5.70 3.13
CA GLU A 22 -14.68 6.42 1.92
C GLU A 22 -14.21 5.74 0.62
N VAL A 23 -13.29 4.77 0.72
CA VAL A 23 -12.67 4.16 -0.46
C VAL A 23 -13.69 3.42 -1.32
N ARG A 24 -13.56 3.60 -2.63
CA ARG A 24 -14.38 2.97 -3.67
C ARG A 24 -13.45 2.52 -4.80
N GLU A 25 -13.98 1.78 -5.76
CA GLU A 25 -13.22 1.30 -6.91
C GLU A 25 -12.51 2.45 -7.67
N GLU A 26 -13.20 3.56 -7.90
CA GLU A 26 -12.64 4.75 -8.55
C GLU A 26 -11.44 5.36 -7.81
N HIS A 27 -11.33 5.11 -6.50
CA HIS A 27 -10.24 5.59 -5.64
C HIS A 27 -9.01 4.68 -5.66
N LEU A 28 -9.05 3.54 -6.35
CA LEU A 28 -7.92 2.63 -6.45
C LEU A 28 -6.92 3.12 -7.51
N VAL A 29 -5.64 2.88 -7.24
CA VAL A 29 -4.54 3.20 -8.14
C VAL A 29 -3.65 1.98 -8.29
N ARG A 30 -3.28 1.68 -9.54
CA ARG A 30 -2.31 0.63 -9.86
C ARG A 30 -0.94 1.27 -10.01
N VAL A 31 0.04 0.70 -9.33
CA VAL A 31 1.45 1.09 -9.44
C VAL A 31 2.31 -0.13 -9.73
N ASP A 32 3.46 0.07 -10.38
CA ASP A 32 4.53 -0.93 -10.41
C ASP A 32 5.33 -0.94 -9.08
N LEU A 33 6.37 -1.76 -9.02
CA LEU A 33 7.19 -1.91 -7.80
C LEU A 33 8.10 -0.71 -7.56
N GLU A 34 8.29 0.14 -8.55
CA GLU A 34 9.05 1.38 -8.51
C GLU A 34 8.18 2.56 -8.04
N GLY A 35 6.87 2.33 -7.87
CA GLY A 35 5.91 3.31 -7.37
C GLY A 35 5.36 4.24 -8.45
N ASP A 36 5.66 3.94 -9.72
CA ASP A 36 5.13 4.67 -10.85
C ASP A 36 3.66 4.31 -11.07
N ARG A 37 2.86 5.35 -11.25
CA ARG A 37 1.42 5.20 -11.46
C ARG A 37 1.16 4.71 -12.88
N LEU A 38 0.51 3.56 -12.97
CA LEU A 38 0.09 2.96 -14.24
C LEU A 38 -1.33 3.39 -14.62
N GLU A 39 -2.29 3.26 -13.70
CA GLU A 39 -3.70 3.58 -13.94
C GLU A 39 -4.49 3.85 -12.65
N GLY A 40 -5.73 4.30 -12.80
CA GLY A 40 -6.63 4.63 -11.69
C GLY A 40 -6.40 6.03 -11.12
N TRP A 41 -6.67 6.17 -9.81
CA TRP A 41 -6.71 7.42 -9.07
C TRP A 41 -5.49 8.31 -9.32
N SER A 42 -5.70 9.63 -9.28
CA SER A 42 -4.70 10.62 -9.70
C SER A 42 -3.42 10.58 -8.87
N ARG A 43 -3.51 10.22 -7.58
CA ARG A 43 -2.38 10.25 -6.64
C ARG A 43 -2.27 8.94 -5.86
N ARG A 44 -1.14 8.23 -6.01
CA ARG A 44 -0.80 7.10 -5.12
C ARG A 44 -0.52 7.55 -3.69
N HIS A 45 -0.70 6.64 -2.73
CA HIS A 45 -0.35 6.89 -1.33
C HIS A 45 1.15 7.09 -1.16
N GLU A 46 1.58 7.96 -0.24
CA GLU A 46 3.01 8.27 -0.03
C GLU A 46 3.77 7.09 0.61
N GLU A 47 3.05 6.25 1.36
CA GLU A 47 3.59 5.04 2.01
C GLU A 47 3.82 3.87 1.04
N TRP A 48 3.68 4.07 -0.28
CA TRP A 48 3.90 3.03 -1.29
C TRP A 48 5.22 2.26 -1.13
N PRO A 49 6.37 2.83 -0.69
CA PRO A 49 7.60 2.07 -0.57
C PRO A 49 7.48 0.91 0.44
N ILE A 50 6.71 1.09 1.53
CA ILE A 50 6.47 0.01 2.51
C ILE A 50 5.78 -1.18 1.82
N HIS A 51 4.85 -0.89 0.91
CA HIS A 51 4.08 -1.89 0.19
C HIS A 51 4.90 -2.61 -0.88
N THR A 52 5.62 -1.86 -1.72
CA THR A 52 6.36 -2.44 -2.85
C THR A 52 7.64 -3.15 -2.41
N GLU A 53 8.38 -2.60 -1.44
CA GLU A 53 9.59 -3.27 -0.93
C GLU A 53 9.27 -4.60 -0.25
N LEU A 54 8.17 -4.68 0.51
CA LEU A 54 7.77 -5.94 1.13
C LEU A 54 7.36 -6.98 0.09
N ILE A 55 6.63 -6.56 -0.94
CA ILE A 55 6.23 -7.43 -2.06
C ILE A 55 7.44 -7.91 -2.88
N ARG A 56 8.42 -7.03 -3.11
CA ARG A 56 9.68 -7.37 -3.80
C ARG A 56 10.50 -8.37 -2.99
N ALA A 57 10.60 -8.16 -1.67
CA ALA A 57 11.35 -9.04 -0.77
C ALA A 57 10.65 -10.37 -0.45
N ARG A 58 9.31 -10.40 -0.54
CA ARG A 58 8.49 -11.56 -0.19
C ARG A 58 7.50 -11.90 -1.30
N PRO A 59 7.95 -12.68 -2.31
CA PRO A 59 7.09 -13.13 -3.41
C PRO A 59 5.86 -13.95 -2.99
N ASP A 60 5.81 -14.45 -1.76
CA ASP A 60 4.66 -15.15 -1.18
C ASP A 60 3.61 -14.21 -0.56
N VAL A 61 3.95 -12.94 -0.31
CA VAL A 61 3.00 -11.94 0.21
C VAL A 61 2.19 -11.34 -0.93
N LEU A 62 0.86 -11.40 -0.80
CA LEU A 62 -0.07 -10.88 -1.80
C LEU A 62 -0.77 -9.59 -1.38
N SER A 63 -0.77 -9.24 -0.09
CA SER A 63 -1.36 -7.99 0.39
C SER A 63 -0.59 -7.42 1.56
N VAL A 64 -0.66 -6.10 1.71
CA VAL A 64 -0.02 -5.35 2.78
C VAL A 64 -1.02 -4.35 3.35
N VAL A 65 -1.16 -4.36 4.68
CA VAL A 65 -2.03 -3.43 5.41
C VAL A 65 -1.16 -2.64 6.39
N HIS A 66 -1.03 -1.35 6.14
CA HIS A 66 -0.41 -0.40 7.06
C HIS A 66 -1.50 0.29 7.88
N THR A 67 -1.32 0.37 9.19
CA THR A 67 -2.24 1.01 10.14
C THR A 67 -1.48 1.72 11.24
N HIS A 68 -2.17 2.62 11.94
CA HIS A 68 -1.63 3.41 13.06
C HIS A 68 -2.30 3.01 14.40
N PRO A 69 -2.16 1.76 14.87
CA PRO A 69 -2.79 1.34 16.12
C PRO A 69 -2.10 2.02 17.32
N LYS A 70 -2.89 2.52 18.27
CA LYS A 70 -2.42 3.28 19.45
C LYS A 70 -1.24 2.61 20.18
N PHE A 71 -1.37 1.32 20.51
CA PHE A 71 -0.34 0.59 21.25
C PHE A 71 0.84 0.19 20.37
N GLY A 72 0.62 -0.08 19.07
CA GLY A 72 1.70 -0.40 18.14
C GLY A 72 2.62 0.79 17.90
N ILE A 73 2.05 1.99 17.75
CA ILE A 73 2.85 3.22 17.65
C ILE A 73 3.60 3.49 18.95
N ALA A 74 2.94 3.38 20.12
CA ALA A 74 3.59 3.61 21.41
C ALA A 74 4.79 2.68 21.63
N PHE A 75 4.69 1.42 21.18
CA PHE A 75 5.80 0.47 21.20
C PHE A 75 6.90 0.86 20.20
N ALA A 76 6.55 1.11 18.93
CA ALA A 76 7.51 1.46 17.88
C ALA A 76 8.31 2.74 18.17
N ALA A 77 7.67 3.73 18.80
CA ALA A 77 8.31 5.00 19.18
C ALA A 77 9.42 4.83 20.23
N ARG A 78 9.55 3.65 20.87
CA ARG A 78 10.64 3.34 21.80
C ARG A 78 11.99 3.12 21.09
N GLY A 79 11.98 2.85 19.78
CA GLY A 79 13.20 2.58 19.00
C GLY A 79 13.98 1.33 19.45
N LEU A 80 13.28 0.39 20.09
CA LEU A 80 13.82 -0.93 20.48
C LEU A 80 13.83 -1.89 19.28
#